data_AF-A0A830HYX8-F1
#
_entry.id   AF-A0A830HYX8-F1
#
_cell.length_a   1.000
_cell.length_b   1.000
_cell.length_c   1.000
_cell.angle_alpha   90.00
_cell.angle_beta   90.00
_cell.angle_gamma   90.00
#
_symmetry.space_group_name_H-M   'P 1'
#
loop_
_entity.id
_entity.type
_entity.pdbx_description
1 polymer ?
#
loop_
_entity_poly.entity_id
_entity_poly.type
_entity_poly.pdbx_seq_one_letter_code
_entity_poly.pdbx_strand_id
1 'polypeptide(L)'
;MLSLGSLRLRGYAGRSRAPPRGRFCLTRAMAKPMELPSSFTTLRPLKDMVLVKTADSEKETQGGVLLPDAAQRKPTSGDIADVGPDVKGLKKGDTVLYSKFGIGATDVKVAGTEYCMLRECDVIGIMPTAAARIEDVPQMKPCQDRVLLRVEEAADATAGGVLLPSSAKEKPTIAEVVTCGPGKEEDGEHVDVKLKPGQKVVFFKWAGEKMNMPDGTEYNVIPERDVLGTIQA
;
A
#
# COMPACT_ATOMS: atom_id res chain seq x y z
N MET A 1 -81.88 33.22 13.88
CA MET A 1 -81.07 33.45 15.10
C MET A 1 -79.93 32.45 15.10
N LEU A 2 -78.72 32.91 15.43
CA LEU A 2 -77.43 32.18 15.57
C LEU A 2 -76.70 31.86 14.26
N SER A 3 -75.38 32.06 14.09
CA SER A 3 -74.34 32.92 14.67
C SER A 3 -73.08 32.56 13.86
N LEU A 4 -72.37 33.53 13.27
CA LEU A 4 -71.07 33.26 12.64
C LEU A 4 -70.05 32.85 13.71
N GLY A 5 -69.43 31.69 13.54
CA GLY A 5 -68.31 31.22 14.35
C GLY A 5 -67.07 30.99 13.47
N SER A 6 -66.19 31.98 13.41
CA SER A 6 -64.85 31.83 12.85
C SER A 6 -64.02 30.90 13.74
N LEU A 7 -63.39 29.87 13.19
CA LEU A 7 -62.28 29.19 13.87
C LEU A 7 -61.03 29.16 12.98
N ARG A 8 -59.96 29.69 13.59
CA ARG A 8 -58.67 30.05 13.03
C ARG A 8 -57.88 28.85 12.53
N LEU A 9 -57.29 29.00 11.34
CA LEU A 9 -56.15 28.22 10.85
C LEU A 9 -55.00 28.32 11.88
N ARG A 10 -54.66 27.22 12.55
CA ARG A 10 -53.40 27.10 13.29
C ARG A 10 -52.31 26.73 12.29
N GLY A 11 -51.40 27.68 12.07
CA GLY A 11 -50.20 27.47 11.26
C GLY A 11 -49.35 26.32 11.78
N TYR A 12 -49.03 25.39 10.89
CA TYR A 12 -47.99 24.40 11.07
C TYR A 12 -46.63 25.10 10.97
N ALA A 13 -46.09 25.54 12.12
CA ALA A 13 -44.72 26.01 12.22
C ALA A 13 -43.77 24.80 12.23
N GLY A 14 -43.34 24.37 11.04
CA GLY A 14 -42.26 23.40 10.88
C GLY A 14 -40.95 23.96 11.41
N ARG A 15 -40.58 23.61 12.64
CA ARG A 15 -39.24 23.86 13.19
C ARG A 15 -38.29 22.82 12.61
N SER A 16 -37.63 23.13 11.50
CA SER A 16 -36.42 22.40 11.09
C SER A 16 -35.31 22.70 12.11
N ARG A 17 -35.11 21.81 13.07
CA ARG A 17 -33.87 21.79 13.85
C ARG A 17 -32.80 21.14 12.98
N ALA A 18 -31.95 21.95 12.36
CA ALA A 18 -30.69 21.48 11.80
C ALA A 18 -29.89 20.76 12.90
N PRO A 19 -29.22 19.63 12.62
CA PRO A 19 -28.36 19.01 13.62
C PRO A 19 -27.19 19.95 13.94
N PRO A 20 -26.72 20.01 15.19
CA PRO A 20 -25.56 20.83 15.53
C PRO A 20 -24.34 20.33 14.74
N ARG A 21 -23.70 21.24 14.01
CA ARG A 21 -22.35 21.07 13.43
C ARG A 21 -21.34 21.03 14.58
N GLY A 22 -21.38 19.96 15.37
CA GLY A 22 -20.32 19.62 16.30
C GLY A 22 -19.11 19.18 15.48
N ARG A 23 -18.01 19.92 15.60
CA ARG A 23 -16.69 19.49 15.13
C ARG A 23 -16.36 18.16 15.81
N PHE A 24 -16.71 17.05 15.18
CA PHE A 24 -15.98 15.81 15.35
C PHE A 24 -14.63 16.01 14.66
N CYS A 25 -13.73 16.73 15.33
CA CYS A 25 -12.32 16.43 15.17
C CYS A 25 -12.18 15.04 15.77
N LEU A 26 -12.30 14.02 14.93
CA LEU A 26 -11.77 12.70 15.24
C LEU A 26 -10.27 12.92 15.39
N THR A 27 -9.84 13.30 16.60
CA THR A 27 -8.49 13.03 17.04
C THR A 27 -8.37 11.52 16.96
N ARG A 28 -7.89 11.06 15.81
CA ARG A 28 -7.54 9.67 15.54
C ARG A 28 -6.46 9.37 16.58
N ALA A 29 -6.88 8.89 17.74
CA ALA A 29 -5.98 8.38 18.75
C ALA A 29 -5.24 7.26 18.06
N MET A 30 -3.98 7.53 17.70
CA MET A 30 -3.05 6.51 17.25
C MET A 30 -3.04 5.46 18.36
N ALA A 31 -3.57 4.27 18.09
CA ALA A 31 -3.53 3.19 19.05
C ALA A 31 -2.06 3.03 19.46
N LYS A 32 -1.77 3.14 20.76
CA LYS A 32 -0.42 2.87 21.26
C LYS A 32 -0.05 1.44 20.84
N PRO A 33 1.21 1.20 20.45
CA PRO A 33 1.70 -0.15 20.18
C PRO A 33 1.32 -1.08 21.33
N MET A 34 0.87 -2.29 21.00
CA MET A 34 0.53 -3.27 22.03
C MET A 34 1.83 -3.80 22.62
N GLU A 35 2.18 -3.36 23.82
CA GLU A 35 3.32 -3.89 24.57
C GLU A 35 2.89 -5.18 25.26
N LEU A 36 3.44 -6.32 24.81
CA LEU A 36 3.20 -7.60 25.47
C LEU A 36 4.15 -7.74 26.67
N PRO A 37 3.70 -8.33 27.80
CA PRO A 37 4.58 -8.61 28.92
C PRO A 37 5.70 -9.56 28.50
N SER A 38 6.91 -9.35 29.04
CA SER A 38 8.14 -10.09 28.73
C SER A 38 8.08 -11.60 28.99
N SER A 39 6.96 -12.10 29.51
CA SER A 39 6.70 -13.51 29.80
C SER A 39 6.47 -14.38 28.55
N PHE A 40 6.19 -13.79 27.38
CA PHE A 40 5.96 -14.54 26.14
C PHE A 40 7.11 -14.32 25.15
N THR A 41 7.97 -15.32 25.01
CA THR A 41 9.14 -15.28 24.11
C THR A 41 8.83 -15.71 22.68
N THR A 42 7.73 -16.44 22.47
CA THR A 42 7.37 -17.02 21.16
C THR A 42 5.98 -16.58 20.75
N LEU A 43 5.89 -15.86 19.63
CA LEU A 43 4.65 -15.36 19.07
C LEU A 43 4.38 -16.06 17.74
N ARG A 44 3.50 -17.06 17.74
CA ARG A 44 3.13 -17.79 16.52
C ARG A 44 1.97 -17.08 15.83
N PRO A 45 2.14 -16.57 14.60
CA PRO A 45 1.03 -16.01 13.85
C PRO A 45 0.00 -17.10 13.51
N LEU A 46 -1.28 -16.72 13.51
CA LEU A 46 -2.40 -17.59 13.14
C LEU A 46 -2.86 -17.26 11.72
N LYS A 47 -3.54 -18.23 11.10
CA LYS A 47 -4.15 -18.07 9.77
C LYS A 47 -3.16 -17.56 8.72
N ASP A 48 -3.51 -16.46 8.06
CA ASP A 48 -2.83 -15.72 7.02
C ASP A 48 -1.90 -14.60 7.57
N MET A 49 -1.65 -14.59 8.88
CA MET A 49 -0.76 -13.60 9.48
C MET A 49 0.72 -13.98 9.28
N VAL A 50 1.54 -12.95 9.12
CA VAL A 50 3.00 -13.02 8.97
C VAL A 50 3.61 -12.09 10.00
N LEU A 51 4.61 -12.59 10.72
CA LEU A 51 5.38 -11.80 11.68
C LEU A 51 6.67 -11.34 11.02
N VAL A 52 6.79 -10.02 10.82
CA VAL A 52 7.96 -9.40 10.20
C VAL A 52 8.76 -8.66 11.27
N LYS A 53 10.06 -8.93 11.35
CA LYS A 53 10.99 -8.15 12.14
C LYS A 53 11.37 -6.93 11.32
N THR A 54 11.07 -5.74 11.85
CA THR A 54 11.45 -4.50 11.15
C THR A 54 12.96 -4.36 11.26
N ALA A 55 13.66 -4.19 10.13
CA ALA A 55 15.06 -3.83 10.15
C ALA A 55 15.13 -2.33 10.50
N ASP A 56 15.67 -1.99 11.67
CA ASP A 56 16.01 -0.61 11.98
C ASP A 56 17.13 -0.20 11.02
N SER A 57 16.77 0.53 9.96
CA SER A 57 17.74 1.03 9.00
C SER A 57 18.79 1.84 9.74
N GLU A 58 20.04 1.38 9.64
CA GLU A 58 21.20 1.93 10.32
C GLU A 58 21.25 3.45 10.13
N LYS A 59 21.06 4.17 11.25
CA LYS A 59 21.04 5.64 11.30
C LYS A 59 22.44 6.26 11.13
N GLU A 60 23.44 5.46 10.78
CA GLU A 60 24.84 5.86 10.70
C GLU A 60 25.41 5.46 9.35
N THR A 61 25.70 6.45 8.51
CA THR A 61 26.62 6.24 7.39
C THR A 61 28.04 6.30 7.94
N GLN A 62 28.98 5.53 7.37
CA GLN A 62 30.40 5.44 7.77
C GLN A 62 31.16 6.79 7.79
N GLY A 63 30.52 7.89 7.36
CA GLY A 63 31.07 9.25 7.32
C GLY A 63 30.54 10.22 8.39
N GLY A 64 29.79 9.76 9.40
CA GLY A 64 29.42 10.58 10.57
C GLY A 64 28.38 11.68 10.34
N VAL A 65 27.69 11.68 9.20
CA VAL A 65 26.56 12.60 8.94
C VAL A 65 25.26 11.89 9.26
N LEU A 66 24.60 12.32 10.34
CA LEU A 66 23.22 11.98 10.65
C LEU A 66 22.29 12.60 9.59
N LEU A 67 21.73 11.78 8.71
CA LEU A 67 20.59 12.20 7.92
C LEU A 67 19.40 12.41 8.89
N PRO A 68 18.66 13.52 8.80
CA PRO A 68 17.46 13.69 9.62
C PRO A 68 16.45 12.57 9.34
N ASP A 69 15.75 12.10 10.38
CA ASP A 69 14.77 10.99 10.39
C ASP A 69 13.63 11.15 9.35
N ALA A 70 13.49 12.34 8.74
CA ALA A 70 12.57 12.65 7.66
C ALA A 70 13.08 12.27 6.24
N ALA A 71 14.40 12.09 6.06
CA ALA A 71 15.02 11.70 4.79
C ALA A 71 15.26 10.19 4.69
N GLN A 72 15.33 9.50 5.83
CA GLN A 72 15.25 8.04 5.90
C GLN A 72 13.77 7.65 5.86
N ARG A 73 13.24 7.43 4.65
CA ARG A 73 11.96 6.74 4.52
C ARG A 73 12.10 5.40 5.23
N LYS A 74 11.40 5.23 6.36
CA LYS A 74 11.41 3.99 7.14
C LYS A 74 11.32 2.82 6.17
N PRO A 75 12.18 1.79 6.30
CA PRO A 75 12.09 0.66 5.42
C PRO A 75 10.68 0.09 5.55
N THR A 76 9.95 0.11 4.45
CA THR A 76 8.78 -0.73 4.24
C THR A 76 9.21 -2.18 4.01
N SER A 77 10.46 -2.52 4.31
CA SER A 77 11.04 -3.85 4.22
C SER A 77 11.38 -4.40 5.60
N GLY A 78 11.34 -5.72 5.71
CA GLY A 78 11.71 -6.43 6.92
C GLY A 78 11.84 -7.93 6.67
N ASP A 79 12.43 -8.62 7.63
CA ASP A 79 12.67 -10.05 7.54
C ASP A 79 11.54 -10.83 8.21
N ILE A 80 11.07 -11.89 7.55
CA ILE A 80 10.02 -12.73 8.11
C ILE A 80 10.59 -13.55 9.28
N ALA A 81 10.11 -13.27 10.49
CA ALA A 81 10.43 -14.04 11.68
C ALA A 81 9.63 -15.35 11.73
N ASP A 82 8.32 -15.28 11.46
CA ASP A 82 7.41 -16.43 11.48
C ASP A 82 6.24 -16.24 10.51
N VAL A 83 5.70 -17.36 10.03
CA VAL A 83 4.62 -17.43 9.03
C VAL A 83 3.48 -18.27 9.59
N GLY A 84 2.24 -17.82 9.37
CA GLY A 84 1.02 -18.56 9.75
C GLY A 84 0.79 -19.80 8.88
N PRO A 85 -0.03 -20.76 9.32
CA PRO A 85 -0.23 -22.03 8.61
C PRO A 85 -0.92 -21.90 7.25
N ASP A 86 -1.71 -20.85 7.02
CA ASP A 86 -2.51 -20.70 5.80
C ASP A 86 -1.78 -19.91 4.70
N VAL A 87 -0.59 -19.37 4.99
CA VAL A 87 0.21 -18.57 4.05
C VAL A 87 0.97 -19.48 3.10
N LYS A 88 0.74 -19.33 1.80
CA LYS A 88 1.39 -20.14 0.76
C LYS A 88 2.31 -19.27 -0.09
N GLY A 89 3.63 -19.51 -0.02
CA GLY A 89 4.62 -18.86 -0.88
C GLY A 89 5.67 -18.00 -0.16
N LEU A 90 5.48 -17.74 1.14
CA LEU A 90 6.45 -17.04 1.99
C LEU A 90 7.23 -18.04 2.87
N LYS A 91 8.54 -17.87 2.99
CA LYS A 91 9.39 -18.67 3.88
C LYS A 91 9.92 -17.81 5.03
N LYS A 92 10.22 -18.46 6.15
CA LYS A 92 10.89 -17.81 7.29
C LYS A 92 12.30 -17.37 6.85
N GLY A 93 12.66 -16.13 7.16
CA GLY A 93 13.93 -15.52 6.78
C GLY A 93 13.96 -14.86 5.40
N ASP A 94 12.86 -14.88 4.64
CA ASP A 94 12.78 -14.08 3.41
C ASP A 94 12.65 -12.59 3.77
N THR A 95 13.36 -11.74 3.02
CA THR A 95 13.22 -10.29 3.12
C THR A 95 12.08 -9.83 2.21
N VAL A 96 11.08 -9.20 2.81
CA VAL A 96 9.85 -8.81 2.11
C VAL A 96 9.62 -7.31 2.18
N LEU A 97 9.04 -6.77 1.11
CA LEU A 97 8.48 -5.43 1.06
C LEU A 97 6.99 -5.50 1.43
N TYR A 98 6.54 -4.65 2.33
CA TYR A 98 5.16 -4.63 2.82
C TYR A 98 4.63 -3.21 3.00
N SER A 99 3.30 -3.07 3.00
CA SER A 99 2.66 -1.79 3.34
C SER A 99 2.37 -1.73 4.84
N LYS A 100 3.06 -0.83 5.56
CA LYS A 100 2.83 -0.59 6.99
C LYS A 100 1.41 -0.06 7.31
N PHE A 101 0.68 0.43 6.31
CA PHE A 101 -0.65 1.02 6.49
C PHE A 101 -1.81 0.06 6.17
N GLY A 102 -1.52 -1.23 5.97
CA GLY A 102 -2.55 -2.24 5.79
C GLY A 102 -3.53 -2.29 6.97
N ILE A 103 -4.79 -2.63 6.71
CA ILE A 103 -5.88 -2.69 7.71
C ILE A 103 -5.56 -3.69 8.86
N GLY A 104 -4.55 -4.55 8.70
CA GLY A 104 -4.13 -5.56 9.67
C GLY A 104 -2.74 -5.33 10.27
N ALA A 105 -2.06 -4.24 9.95
CA ALA A 105 -0.72 -3.96 10.47
C ALA A 105 -0.78 -3.62 11.96
N THR A 106 -0.30 -4.54 12.79
CA THR A 106 -0.20 -4.33 14.24
C THR A 106 1.27 -4.33 14.64
N ASP A 107 1.74 -3.18 15.12
CA ASP A 107 3.08 -3.08 15.70
C ASP A 107 3.06 -3.75 17.09
N VAL A 108 3.84 -4.82 17.26
CA VAL A 108 3.96 -5.62 18.47
C VAL A 108 5.41 -5.54 18.96
N LYS A 109 5.60 -5.11 20.22
CA LYS A 109 6.93 -5.13 20.86
C LYS A 109 7.04 -6.37 21.74
N VAL A 110 7.97 -7.25 21.41
CA VAL A 110 8.29 -8.44 22.21
C VAL A 110 9.73 -8.30 22.69
N ALA A 111 9.94 -8.27 24.01
CA ALA A 111 11.27 -8.19 24.63
C ALA A 111 12.16 -7.03 24.10
N GLY A 112 11.55 -5.88 23.79
CA GLY A 112 12.27 -4.70 23.27
C GLY A 112 12.63 -4.76 21.79
N THR A 113 12.30 -5.85 21.08
CA THR A 113 12.39 -5.93 19.62
C THR A 113 11.04 -5.57 19.00
N GLU A 114 11.05 -4.70 17.98
CA GLU A 114 9.85 -4.30 17.27
C GLU A 114 9.52 -5.30 16.14
N TYR A 115 8.35 -5.92 16.24
CA TYR A 115 7.78 -6.76 15.21
C TYR A 115 6.54 -6.08 14.62
N CYS A 116 6.35 -6.22 13.32
CA CYS A 116 5.13 -5.85 12.64
C CYS A 116 4.37 -7.14 12.30
N MET A 117 3.17 -7.31 12.84
CA MET A 117 2.28 -8.38 12.43
C MET A 117 1.43 -7.90 11.26
N LEU A 118 1.49 -8.61 10.15
CA LEU A 118 0.89 -8.24 8.87
C LEU A 118 0.08 -9.41 8.32
N ARG A 119 -0.90 -9.16 7.46
CA ARG A 119 -1.50 -10.24 6.66
C ARG A 119 -0.64 -10.52 5.45
N GLU A 120 -0.71 -11.74 4.90
CA GLU A 120 -0.10 -12.09 3.62
C GLU A 120 -0.50 -11.10 2.52
N CYS A 121 -1.76 -10.66 2.49
CA CYS A 121 -2.24 -9.67 1.53
C CYS A 121 -1.53 -8.31 1.61
N ASP A 122 -0.92 -7.94 2.74
CA ASP A 122 -0.21 -6.67 2.88
C ASP A 122 1.27 -6.76 2.45
N VAL A 123 1.75 -7.97 2.12
CA VAL A 123 3.11 -8.23 1.61
C VAL A 123 3.16 -8.01 0.10
N ILE A 124 3.87 -6.97 -0.34
CA ILE A 124 3.95 -6.53 -1.73
C ILE A 124 4.76 -7.52 -2.57
N GLY A 125 5.93 -7.92 -2.08
CA GLY A 125 6.84 -8.81 -2.81
C GLY A 125 8.04 -9.28 -2.00
N ILE A 126 8.67 -10.33 -2.51
CA ILE A 126 9.88 -10.92 -1.95
C ILE A 126 11.08 -10.35 -2.69
N MET A 127 12.04 -9.82 -1.92
CA MET A 127 13.31 -9.34 -2.46
C MET A 127 14.31 -10.51 -2.53
N PRO A 128 15.07 -10.67 -3.63
CA PRO A 128 16.08 -11.72 -3.72
C PRO A 128 17.30 -11.45 -2.83
N THR A 129 17.57 -10.18 -2.51
CA THR A 129 18.71 -9.76 -1.68
C THR A 129 18.24 -9.39 -0.27
N ALA A 130 18.94 -9.89 0.75
CA ALA A 130 18.63 -9.66 2.18
C ALA A 130 18.69 -8.18 2.62
N ALA A 131 19.18 -7.27 1.77
CA ALA A 131 19.40 -5.87 2.11
C ALA A 131 18.30 -4.92 1.58
N ALA A 132 17.23 -5.43 0.94
CA ALA A 132 16.09 -4.65 0.43
C ALA A 132 16.51 -3.29 -0.18
N ARG A 133 17.54 -3.30 -1.03
CA ARG A 133 18.06 -2.09 -1.66
C ARG A 133 17.07 -1.62 -2.71
N ILE A 134 16.95 -0.31 -2.86
CA ILE A 134 16.06 0.30 -3.86
C ILE A 134 16.44 -0.20 -5.26
N GLU A 135 17.73 -0.44 -5.53
CA GLU A 135 18.26 -0.93 -6.81
C GLU A 135 17.72 -2.31 -7.23
N ASP A 136 17.33 -3.16 -6.29
CA ASP A 136 16.91 -4.55 -6.56
C ASP A 136 15.41 -4.68 -6.88
N VAL A 137 14.65 -3.57 -6.84
CA VAL A 137 13.20 -3.55 -7.13
C VAL A 137 12.83 -4.21 -8.48
N PRO A 138 13.60 -4.09 -9.58
CA PRO A 138 13.26 -4.73 -10.86
C PRO A 138 13.30 -6.27 -10.81
N GLN A 139 14.05 -6.85 -9.87
CA GLN A 139 14.16 -8.31 -9.68
C GLN A 139 13.25 -8.83 -8.57
N MET A 140 12.50 -7.95 -7.91
CA MET A 140 11.53 -8.32 -6.88
C MET A 140 10.44 -9.22 -7.48
N LYS A 141 10.06 -10.26 -6.75
CA LYS A 141 8.91 -11.09 -7.10
C LYS A 141 7.67 -10.60 -6.35
N PRO A 142 6.68 -9.99 -7.03
CA PRO A 142 5.45 -9.59 -6.35
C PRO A 142 4.67 -10.81 -5.85
N CYS A 143 4.01 -10.66 -4.70
CA CYS A 143 3.17 -11.70 -4.11
C CYS A 143 1.72 -11.60 -4.63
N GLN A 144 0.99 -12.72 -4.59
CA GLN A 144 -0.41 -12.82 -4.98
C GLN A 144 -0.67 -12.43 -6.45
N ASP A 145 -1.77 -11.72 -6.72
CA ASP A 145 -2.18 -11.18 -8.02
C ASP A 145 -1.54 -9.81 -8.34
N ARG A 146 -0.45 -9.44 -7.66
CA ARG A 146 0.24 -8.18 -7.90
C ARG A 146 1.15 -8.24 -9.12
N VAL A 147 1.30 -7.10 -9.78
CA VAL A 147 2.10 -6.92 -10.97
C VAL A 147 3.03 -5.73 -10.76
N LEU A 148 4.32 -5.95 -11.04
CA LEU A 148 5.33 -4.89 -11.05
C LEU A 148 5.34 -4.23 -12.43
N LEU A 149 5.07 -2.94 -12.44
CA LEU A 149 5.04 -2.12 -13.64
C LEU A 149 6.19 -1.11 -13.63
N ARG A 150 6.77 -0.88 -14.81
CA ARG A 150 7.67 0.24 -15.09
C ARG A 150 6.88 1.31 -15.84
N VAL A 151 6.72 2.48 -15.23
CA VAL A 151 5.96 3.57 -15.82
C VAL A 151 6.78 4.18 -16.97
N GLU A 152 6.15 4.34 -18.14
CA GLU A 152 6.81 5.00 -19.27
C GLU A 152 6.81 6.51 -19.04
N GLU A 153 7.92 7.19 -19.31
CA GLU A 153 7.95 8.65 -19.27
C GLU A 153 7.13 9.22 -20.43
N ALA A 154 6.30 10.23 -20.15
CA ALA A 154 5.52 10.90 -21.18
C ALA A 154 6.48 11.56 -22.20
N ALA A 155 6.25 11.33 -23.49
CA ALA A 155 7.05 11.95 -24.54
C ALA A 155 6.91 13.48 -24.51
N ASP A 156 8.02 14.16 -24.24
CA ASP A 156 8.07 15.60 -24.02
C ASP A 156 7.95 16.44 -25.30
N ALA A 157 8.12 15.80 -26.45
CA ALA A 157 7.98 16.40 -27.76
C ALA A 157 6.74 15.84 -28.45
N THR A 158 5.72 16.68 -28.62
CA THR A 158 4.66 16.39 -29.59
C THR A 158 5.23 16.51 -31.00
N ALA A 159 4.68 15.75 -31.95
CA ALA A 159 5.14 15.71 -33.35
C ALA A 159 5.16 17.08 -34.06
N GLY A 160 4.60 18.13 -33.44
CA GLY A 160 4.61 19.53 -33.91
C GLY A 160 5.71 20.42 -33.32
N GLY A 161 6.66 19.90 -32.54
CA GLY A 161 7.82 20.66 -32.05
C GLY A 161 7.54 21.66 -30.92
N VAL A 162 6.36 21.64 -30.32
CA VAL A 162 6.01 22.50 -29.16
C VAL A 162 6.37 21.76 -27.87
N LEU A 163 7.27 22.36 -27.08
CA LEU A 163 7.59 21.90 -25.72
C LEU A 163 6.42 22.22 -24.80
N LEU A 164 5.80 21.19 -24.22
CA LEU A 164 4.81 21.41 -23.17
C LEU A 164 5.52 21.85 -21.88
N PRO A 165 4.98 22.87 -21.16
CA PRO A 165 5.49 23.22 -19.84
C PRO A 165 5.36 22.03 -18.90
N SER A 166 6.34 21.85 -18.00
CA SER A 166 6.41 20.69 -17.09
C SER A 166 5.16 20.47 -16.22
N SER A 167 4.37 21.53 -15.98
CA SER A 167 3.09 21.52 -15.26
C SER A 167 1.93 20.87 -16.05
N ALA A 168 2.01 20.82 -17.38
CA ALA A 168 0.97 20.27 -18.25
C ALA A 168 1.18 18.78 -18.61
N LYS A 169 2.30 18.19 -18.16
CA LYS A 169 2.57 16.76 -18.35
C LYS A 169 1.72 15.96 -17.35
N GLU A 170 0.61 15.44 -17.85
CA GLU A 170 -0.20 14.53 -17.06
C GLU A 170 0.57 13.24 -16.80
N LYS A 171 0.50 12.72 -15.56
CA LYS A 171 1.20 11.48 -15.19
C LYS A 171 0.79 10.36 -16.14
N PRO A 172 1.76 9.68 -16.77
CA PRO A 172 1.49 8.61 -17.71
C PRO A 172 0.72 7.49 -17.00
N THR A 173 -0.35 7.06 -17.64
CA THR A 173 -1.18 5.92 -17.23
C THR A 173 -0.77 4.63 -17.93
N ILE A 174 0.25 4.71 -18.80
CA ILE A 174 0.82 3.62 -19.57
C ILE A 174 2.08 3.15 -18.87
N ALA A 175 2.21 1.84 -18.73
CA ALA A 175 3.38 1.20 -18.16
C ALA A 175 3.67 -0.14 -18.83
N GLU A 176 4.92 -0.58 -18.73
CA GLU A 176 5.38 -1.89 -19.16
C GLU A 176 5.39 -2.87 -17.98
N VAL A 177 4.91 -4.09 -18.19
CA VAL A 177 4.92 -5.16 -17.18
C VAL A 177 6.32 -5.76 -17.06
N VAL A 178 6.90 -5.73 -15.86
CA VAL A 178 8.26 -6.28 -15.61
C VAL A 178 8.15 -7.70 -15.09
N THR A 179 7.35 -7.91 -14.04
CA THR A 179 7.12 -9.21 -13.42
C THR A 179 5.68 -9.33 -12.94
N CYS A 180 5.09 -10.51 -13.11
CA CYS A 180 3.78 -10.86 -12.58
C CYS A 180 3.93 -11.75 -11.35
N GLY A 181 3.03 -11.60 -10.39
CA GLY A 181 2.90 -12.49 -9.24
C GLY A 181 2.28 -13.83 -9.65
N PRO A 182 2.35 -14.83 -8.76
CA PRO A 182 1.84 -16.19 -9.03
C PRO A 182 0.32 -16.27 -9.11
N GLY A 183 -0.44 -15.22 -8.80
CA GLY A 183 -1.91 -15.26 -8.76
C GLY A 183 -2.47 -15.42 -7.35
N LYS A 184 -3.79 -15.35 -7.25
CA LYS A 184 -4.52 -15.39 -5.97
C LYS A 184 -5.40 -16.63 -5.92
N GLU A 185 -5.48 -17.27 -4.75
CA GLU A 185 -6.44 -18.34 -4.49
C GLU A 185 -7.75 -17.72 -4.02
N GLU A 186 -8.83 -17.94 -4.77
CA GLU A 186 -10.18 -17.50 -4.42
C GLU A 186 -11.07 -18.75 -4.33
N ASP A 187 -11.64 -19.00 -3.15
CA ASP A 187 -12.53 -20.14 -2.85
C ASP A 187 -11.97 -21.54 -3.21
N GLY A 188 -10.65 -21.71 -3.10
CA GLY A 188 -9.95 -22.97 -3.37
C GLY A 188 -9.60 -23.22 -4.83
N GLU A 189 -9.92 -22.27 -5.72
CA GLU A 189 -9.42 -22.25 -7.09
C GLU A 189 -8.28 -21.23 -7.24
N HIS A 190 -7.23 -21.63 -7.95
CA HIS A 190 -6.10 -20.77 -8.24
C HIS A 190 -6.41 -19.89 -9.44
N VAL A 191 -6.43 -18.58 -9.23
CA VAL A 191 -6.61 -17.58 -10.29
C VAL A 191 -5.25 -17.04 -10.69
N ASP A 192 -4.73 -17.54 -11.81
CA ASP A 192 -3.49 -17.07 -12.43
C ASP A 192 -3.66 -15.66 -13.01
N VAL A 193 -2.58 -14.87 -12.95
CA VAL A 193 -2.50 -13.55 -13.58
C VAL A 193 -2.48 -13.71 -15.11
N LYS A 194 -3.39 -13.04 -15.82
CA LYS A 194 -3.52 -13.17 -17.28
C LYS A 194 -2.48 -12.37 -18.08
N LEU A 195 -1.74 -11.50 -17.39
CA LEU A 195 -0.73 -10.61 -17.97
C LEU A 195 0.62 -11.30 -18.13
N LYS A 196 1.32 -10.98 -19.21
CA LYS A 196 2.67 -11.48 -19.48
C LYS A 196 3.72 -10.37 -19.26
N PRO A 197 4.93 -10.72 -18.76
CA PRO A 197 6.07 -9.80 -18.76
C PRO A 197 6.34 -9.23 -20.15
N GLY A 198 6.66 -7.94 -20.23
CA GLY A 198 6.93 -7.18 -21.45
C GLY A 198 5.70 -6.59 -22.16
N GLN A 199 4.49 -6.79 -21.63
CA GLN A 199 3.28 -6.19 -22.20
C GLN A 199 3.11 -4.73 -21.76
N LYS A 200 2.60 -3.88 -22.67
CA LYS A 200 2.16 -2.53 -22.32
C LYS A 200 0.73 -2.57 -21.80
N VAL A 201 0.51 -1.94 -20.65
CA VAL A 201 -0.80 -1.88 -19.99
C VAL A 201 -1.17 -0.46 -19.62
N VAL A 202 -2.47 -0.21 -19.58
CA VAL A 202 -3.05 1.00 -18.99
C VAL A 202 -3.56 0.64 -17.60
N PHE A 203 -3.20 1.43 -16.60
CA PHE A 203 -3.59 1.20 -15.20
C PHE A 203 -4.25 2.44 -14.59
N PHE A 204 -4.95 2.25 -13.48
CA PHE A 204 -5.57 3.35 -12.76
C PHE A 204 -4.52 4.28 -12.12
N LYS A 205 -4.57 5.59 -12.38
CA LYS A 205 -3.55 6.60 -11.99
C LYS A 205 -3.19 6.65 -10.49
N TRP A 206 -4.09 6.14 -9.64
CA TRP A 206 -4.05 6.23 -8.18
C TRP A 206 -3.91 4.85 -7.52
N ALA A 207 -3.78 3.79 -8.32
CA ALA A 207 -3.63 2.44 -7.83
C ALA A 207 -2.16 2.14 -7.51
N GLY A 208 -1.99 1.29 -6.50
CA GLY A 208 -0.70 0.69 -6.14
C GLY A 208 0.21 1.54 -5.29
N GLU A 209 1.38 0.98 -5.06
CA GLU A 209 2.48 1.62 -4.34
C GLU A 209 3.56 2.04 -5.34
N LYS A 210 3.88 3.34 -5.34
CA LYS A 210 4.87 3.93 -6.25
C LYS A 210 6.25 3.92 -5.62
N MET A 211 7.19 3.30 -6.31
CA MET A 211 8.60 3.21 -5.93
C MET A 211 9.43 3.97 -6.95
N ASN A 212 10.01 5.09 -6.51
CA ASN A 212 10.90 5.88 -7.35
C ASN A 212 12.33 5.42 -7.12
N MET A 213 13.00 5.00 -8.19
CA MET A 213 14.42 4.67 -8.14
C MET A 213 15.28 5.94 -8.06
N PRO A 214 16.49 5.87 -7.50
CA PRO A 214 17.47 6.95 -7.61
C PRO A 214 17.82 7.29 -9.06
N ASP A 215 17.69 6.33 -9.98
CA ASP A 215 17.97 6.49 -11.41
C ASP A 215 16.87 7.25 -12.18
N GLY A 216 15.81 7.71 -11.50
CA GLY A 216 14.70 8.44 -12.10
C GLY A 216 13.60 7.55 -12.71
N THR A 217 13.83 6.23 -12.84
CA THR A 217 12.78 5.30 -13.29
C THR A 217 11.73 5.09 -12.19
N GLU A 218 10.45 5.26 -12.53
CA GLU A 218 9.32 4.99 -11.64
C GLU A 218 8.79 3.56 -11.82
N TYR A 219 8.72 2.80 -10.74
CA TYR A 219 8.03 1.51 -10.66
C TYR A 219 6.73 1.65 -9.88
N ASN A 220 5.69 0.94 -10.29
CA ASN A 220 4.43 0.88 -9.57
C ASN A 220 4.02 -0.57 -9.39
N VAL A 221 3.70 -0.97 -8.15
CA VAL A 221 3.15 -2.30 -7.89
C VAL A 221 1.66 -2.19 -7.68
N ILE A 222 0.89 -2.80 -8.57
CA ILE A 222 -0.57 -2.77 -8.55
C ILE A 222 -1.14 -4.19 -8.54
N PRO A 223 -2.33 -4.41 -7.96
CA PRO A 223 -3.06 -5.66 -8.18
C PRO A 223 -3.61 -5.72 -9.61
N GLU A 224 -3.79 -6.93 -10.15
CA GLU A 224 -4.32 -7.15 -11.51
C GLU A 224 -5.67 -6.46 -11.73
N ARG A 225 -6.52 -6.39 -10.70
CA ARG A 225 -7.84 -5.70 -10.77
C ARG A 225 -7.78 -4.22 -11.15
N ASP A 226 -6.65 -3.56 -10.91
CA ASP A 226 -6.47 -2.12 -11.17
C ASP A 226 -5.86 -1.86 -12.57
N VAL A 227 -5.60 -2.93 -13.33
CA VAL A 227 -5.21 -2.88 -14.75
C VAL A 227 -6.47 -2.74 -15.61
N LEU A 228 -6.54 -1.67 -16.39
CA LEU A 228 -7.71 -1.36 -17.22
C LEU A 228 -7.68 -2.13 -18.56
N GLY A 229 -6.50 -2.38 -19.11
CA GLY A 229 -6.35 -3.14 -20.35
C GLY A 229 -4.93 -3.19 -20.88
N THR A 230 -4.69 -4.12 -21.80
CA THR A 230 -3.43 -4.25 -22.55
C THR A 230 -3.49 -3.44 -23.85
N ILE A 231 -2.41 -2.75 -24.18
CA ILE A 231 -2.25 -2.09 -25.49
C ILE A 231 -1.56 -3.09 -26.41
N GLN A 232 -2.20 -3.41 -27.54
CA GLN A 232 -1.57 -4.15 -28.63
C GLN A 232 -1.15 -3.14 -29.70
N ALA A 233 0.09 -3.27 -30.18
CA ALA A 233 0.60 -2.52 -31.33
C ALA A 233 0.35 -3.31 -32.61
#